data_AF-A0A1A3EUL9-F1
#
_entry.id   AF-A0A1A3EUL9-F1
#
_cell.length_a   1.000
_cell.length_b   1.000
_cell.length_c   1.000
_cell.angle_alpha   90.00
_cell.angle_beta   90.00
_cell.angle_gamma   90.00
#
_symmetry.space_group_name_H-M   'P 1'
#
loop_
_entity.id
_entity.type
_entity.pdbx_description
1 polymer ?
#
loop_
_entity_poly.entity_id
_entity_poly.type
_entity_poly.pdbx_seq_one_letter_code
_entity_poly.pdbx_strand_id
1 'polypeptide(L)'
;MELLRGALRTYAWGSRTAIAEFTERPVPAAHPEAELWFGAHPGDPAWLETDNGEITLLEALVEDPEGQLGPASRARFGDVLPFLVKVLAADEPLSLQAHPSAAQAAEGYMREERVGIPLTSPVRNYRDTSHKPELLVALHPFEALAGFRQASRTVELLRALAVSDLDPYIDLLNDQSDADGLRALFTTWITAPQPDIDVLVTAVLDGAIAYLSSGATEFAAEAKTVLELGERYPGDAGVLAALLLNRITLAPG
;
A
#
# COMPACT_ATOMS: atom_id res chain seq x y z
N MET A 1 12.54 31.63 2.80
CA MET A 1 12.17 30.38 2.10
C MET A 1 13.41 29.54 2.10
N GLU A 2 13.36 28.38 2.72
CA GLU A 2 14.49 27.46 2.85
C GLU A 2 14.34 26.35 1.80
N LEU A 3 15.45 25.88 1.23
CA LEU A 3 15.42 24.74 0.32
C LEU A 3 15.37 23.46 1.13
N LEU A 4 14.47 22.55 0.71
CA LEU A 4 14.28 21.27 1.37
C LEU A 4 14.87 20.15 0.51
N ARG A 5 15.77 19.37 1.10
CA ARG A 5 16.33 18.17 0.48
C ARG A 5 15.69 16.95 1.11
N GLY A 6 14.95 16.19 0.30
CA GLY A 6 14.22 15.01 0.75
C GLY A 6 15.15 13.87 1.19
N ALA A 7 14.66 13.02 2.08
CA ALA A 7 15.35 11.81 2.52
C ALA A 7 15.02 10.62 1.60
N LEU A 8 16.03 10.06 0.95
CA LEU A 8 15.87 9.01 -0.06
C LEU A 8 15.87 7.61 0.57
N ARG A 9 14.86 6.81 0.24
CA ARG A 9 14.70 5.42 0.72
C ARG A 9 14.95 4.44 -0.42
N THR A 10 15.98 3.61 -0.27
CA THR A 10 16.42 2.66 -1.30
C THR A 10 15.87 1.25 -1.07
N TYR A 11 14.54 1.10 -1.02
CA TYR A 11 13.91 -0.22 -0.90
C TYR A 11 14.00 -0.98 -2.22
N ALA A 12 14.09 -2.32 -2.14
CA ALA A 12 14.33 -3.18 -3.31
C ALA A 12 13.25 -3.06 -4.41
N TRP A 13 12.01 -2.77 -4.02
CA TRP A 13 10.87 -2.58 -4.94
C TRP A 13 10.92 -1.25 -5.71
N GLY A 14 11.87 -0.37 -5.38
CA GLY A 14 11.96 0.97 -5.95
C GLY A 14 12.44 1.02 -7.39
N SER A 15 12.00 2.04 -8.13
CA SER A 15 12.49 2.28 -9.49
C SER A 15 13.93 2.76 -9.50
N ARG A 16 14.69 2.40 -10.53
CA ARG A 16 16.04 2.94 -10.77
C ARG A 16 16.04 4.21 -11.63
N THR A 17 14.87 4.66 -12.10
CA THR A 17 14.77 5.79 -13.03
C THR A 17 13.85 6.89 -12.53
N ALA A 18 12.69 6.56 -11.96
CA ALA A 18 11.63 7.55 -11.73
C ALA A 18 12.03 8.69 -10.77
N ILE A 19 12.54 8.39 -9.57
CA ILE A 19 12.97 9.44 -8.61
C ILE A 19 14.22 10.17 -9.11
N ALA A 20 15.16 9.46 -9.75
CA ALA A 20 16.34 10.07 -10.36
C ALA A 20 15.95 11.08 -11.45
N GLU A 21 15.05 10.72 -12.35
CA GLU A 21 14.52 11.63 -13.38
C GLU A 21 13.73 12.80 -12.76
N PHE A 22 12.85 12.52 -11.78
CA PHE A 22 12.10 13.55 -11.06
C PHE A 22 12.99 14.58 -10.35
N THR A 23 14.19 14.17 -9.94
CA THR A 23 15.18 15.04 -9.27
C THR A 23 16.30 15.51 -10.21
N GLU A 24 16.12 15.34 -11.52
CA GLU A 24 17.09 15.75 -12.56
C GLU A 24 18.50 15.14 -12.38
N ARG A 25 18.57 13.94 -11.80
CA ARG A 25 19.82 13.18 -11.60
C ARG A 25 20.06 12.19 -12.75
N PRO A 26 21.31 11.75 -12.96
CA PRO A 26 21.63 10.74 -13.97
C PRO A 26 20.84 9.44 -13.76
N VAL A 27 20.33 8.88 -14.87
CA VAL A 27 19.62 7.60 -14.91
C VAL A 27 20.43 6.54 -15.65
N PRO A 28 20.41 5.26 -15.21
CA PRO A 28 19.77 4.77 -13.99
C PRO A 28 20.56 5.12 -12.73
N ALA A 29 19.86 5.25 -11.60
CA ALA A 29 20.47 5.36 -10.28
C ALA A 29 21.31 4.12 -9.93
N ALA A 30 22.29 4.29 -9.05
CA ALA A 30 23.18 3.21 -8.60
C ALA A 30 22.42 2.11 -7.83
N HIS A 31 21.38 2.50 -7.09
CA HIS A 31 20.49 1.63 -6.32
C HIS A 31 19.03 1.93 -6.66
N PRO A 32 18.09 0.98 -6.43
CA PRO A 32 16.66 1.24 -6.42
C PRO A 32 16.29 2.42 -5.51
N GLU A 33 15.36 3.26 -5.97
CA GLU A 33 14.87 4.43 -5.27
C GLU A 33 13.34 4.32 -5.15
N ALA A 34 12.87 4.07 -3.93
CA ALA A 34 11.51 3.65 -3.67
C ALA A 34 10.63 4.81 -3.17
N GLU A 35 11.16 5.59 -2.22
CA GLU A 35 10.47 6.74 -1.66
C GLU A 35 11.45 7.90 -1.47
N LEU A 36 11.00 9.13 -1.72
CA LEU A 36 11.69 10.36 -1.36
C LEU A 36 10.81 11.14 -0.36
N TRP A 37 11.29 11.29 0.86
CA TRP A 37 10.52 11.81 1.99
C TRP A 37 10.77 13.28 2.24
N PHE A 38 9.69 14.04 2.40
CA PHE A 38 9.70 15.45 2.76
C PHE A 38 8.88 15.63 4.05
N GLY A 39 9.56 15.78 5.18
CA GLY A 39 8.93 15.92 6.49
C GLY A 39 9.91 15.74 7.65
N ALA A 40 9.39 15.84 8.87
CA ALA A 40 10.17 15.75 10.12
C ALA A 40 10.11 14.33 10.74
N HIS A 41 10.05 13.27 9.93
CA HIS A 41 9.88 11.91 10.46
C HIS A 41 11.15 11.47 11.22
N PRO A 42 11.06 11.02 12.50
CA PRO A 42 12.24 10.72 13.32
C PRO A 42 13.19 9.65 12.76
N GLY A 43 12.65 8.71 11.98
CA GLY A 43 13.45 7.67 11.35
C GLY A 43 14.29 8.14 10.15
N ASP A 44 13.90 9.22 9.48
CA ASP A 44 14.62 9.77 8.33
C ASP A 44 14.05 11.17 7.98
N PRO A 45 14.45 12.22 8.72
CA PRO A 45 13.92 13.56 8.48
C PRO A 45 14.54 14.16 7.20
N ALA A 46 13.76 15.00 6.52
CA ALA A 46 14.29 15.82 5.43
C ALA A 46 15.28 16.86 5.96
N TRP A 47 16.11 17.39 5.06
CA TRP A 47 17.15 18.37 5.37
C TRP A 47 16.73 19.76 4.91
N LEU A 48 17.10 20.76 5.71
CA LEU A 48 16.92 22.18 5.45
C LEU A 48 18.28 22.80 5.17
N GLU A 49 18.39 23.48 4.04
CA GLU A 49 19.52 24.37 3.77
C GLU A 49 19.26 25.73 4.45
N THR A 50 20.10 26.08 5.42
CA THR A 50 20.05 27.35 6.15
C THR A 50 21.27 28.21 5.84
N ASP A 51 21.22 29.49 6.20
CA ASP A 51 22.37 30.40 6.07
C ASP A 51 23.61 29.93 6.85
N ASN A 52 23.42 29.06 7.86
CA ASN A 52 24.49 28.53 8.73
C ASN A 52 24.90 27.09 8.38
N GLY A 53 24.38 26.52 7.29
CA GLY A 53 24.63 25.14 6.86
C GLY A 53 23.35 24.29 6.81
N GLU A 54 23.50 22.97 6.73
CA GLU A 54 22.37 22.04 6.72
C GLU A 54 22.01 21.59 8.16
N ILE A 55 20.72 21.64 8.48
CA ILE A 55 20.13 20.99 9.66
C ILE A 55 18.96 20.12 9.21
N THR A 56 18.52 19.18 10.04
CA THR A 56 17.31 18.41 9.72
C THR A 56 16.05 19.27 9.99
N LEU A 57 14.99 19.02 9.22
CA LEU A 57 13.67 19.62 9.47
C LEU A 57 13.14 19.24 10.87
N LEU A 58 13.53 18.08 11.40
CA LEU A 58 13.20 17.69 12.76
C LEU A 58 13.91 18.56 13.81
N GLU A 59 15.20 18.83 13.64
CA GLU A 59 15.94 19.74 14.53
C GLU A 59 15.34 21.15 14.51
N ALA A 60 15.11 21.71 13.32
CA ALA A 60 14.47 23.03 13.18
C ALA A 60 13.09 23.09 13.86
N LEU A 61 12.29 22.03 13.73
CA LEU A 61 10.99 21.93 14.38
C LEU A 61 11.11 21.85 15.90
N VAL A 62 12.07 21.08 16.44
CA VAL A 62 12.27 20.95 17.89
C VAL A 62 12.81 22.24 18.50
N GLU A 63 13.66 22.99 17.78
CA GLU A 63 14.22 24.26 18.24
C GLU A 63 13.17 25.38 18.30
N ASP A 64 12.25 25.45 17.34
CA ASP A 64 11.15 26.43 17.33
C ASP A 64 9.81 25.83 16.85
N PRO A 65 9.11 25.03 17.67
CA PRO A 65 7.88 24.39 17.26
C PRO A 65 6.78 25.39 16.86
N GLU A 66 6.71 26.55 17.54
CA GLU A 66 5.69 27.56 17.25
C GLU A 66 5.95 28.28 15.93
N GLY A 67 7.20 28.67 15.66
CA GLY A 67 7.57 29.29 14.40
C GLY A 67 7.38 28.36 13.19
N GLN A 68 7.68 27.07 13.35
CA GLN A 68 7.57 26.10 12.24
C GLN A 68 6.14 25.61 12.00
N LEU A 69 5.36 25.36 13.06
CA LEU A 69 4.03 24.74 12.94
C LEU A 69 2.87 25.74 13.03
N GLY A 70 3.10 26.89 13.68
CA GLY A 70 2.07 27.84 14.03
C GLY A 70 1.14 27.35 15.15
N PRO A 71 0.43 28.28 15.83
CA PRO A 71 -0.36 27.96 17.02
C PRO A 71 -1.52 27.00 16.74
N ALA A 72 -2.14 27.09 15.56
CA ALA A 72 -3.29 26.27 15.20
C ALA A 72 -2.93 24.78 15.02
N SER A 73 -1.79 24.49 14.37
CA SER A 73 -1.32 23.12 14.20
C SER A 73 -0.92 22.53 15.55
N ARG A 74 -0.15 23.27 16.36
CA ARG A 74 0.26 22.84 17.69
C ARG A 74 -0.90 22.53 18.62
N ALA A 75 -1.92 23.38 18.63
CA ALA A 75 -3.12 23.15 19.45
C ALA A 75 -3.84 21.84 19.10
N ARG A 76 -3.72 21.37 17.85
CA ARG A 76 -4.42 20.17 17.36
C ARG A 76 -3.54 18.91 17.40
N PHE A 77 -2.27 19.04 17.05
CA PHE A 77 -1.38 17.90 16.79
C PHE A 77 -0.17 17.86 17.75
N GLY A 78 0.05 18.91 18.54
CA GLY A 78 1.23 19.04 19.39
C GLY A 78 2.46 19.51 18.62
N ASP A 79 3.63 19.28 19.19
CA ASP A 79 4.93 19.71 18.63
C ASP A 79 5.47 18.70 17.59
N VAL A 80 4.61 18.29 16.66
CA VAL A 80 4.95 17.37 15.57
C VAL A 80 4.37 17.87 14.25
N LEU A 81 5.10 17.61 13.16
CA LEU A 81 4.58 17.84 11.82
C LEU A 81 3.51 16.77 11.51
N PRO A 82 2.24 17.15 11.27
CA PRO A 82 1.13 16.19 11.24
C PRO A 82 0.99 15.45 9.89
N PHE A 83 1.98 15.54 9.02
CA PHE A 83 2.01 14.87 7.73
C PHE A 83 3.44 14.54 7.30
N LEU A 84 3.55 13.59 6.38
CA LEU A 84 4.77 13.26 5.66
C LEU A 84 4.43 13.24 4.17
N VAL A 85 5.12 14.05 3.38
CA VAL A 85 4.97 14.01 1.92
C VAL A 85 5.99 13.02 1.38
N LYS A 86 5.56 12.20 0.42
CA LYS A 86 6.43 11.24 -0.26
C LYS A 86 6.26 11.36 -1.77
N VAL A 87 7.37 11.28 -2.48
CA VAL A 87 7.37 10.83 -3.88
C VAL A 87 7.64 9.33 -3.86
N LEU A 88 6.72 8.54 -4.41
CA LEU A 88 6.80 7.08 -4.42
C LEU A 88 7.04 6.60 -5.85
N ALA A 89 8.00 5.70 -6.02
CA ALA A 89 8.36 5.10 -7.29
C ALA A 89 8.39 3.57 -7.18
N ALA A 90 7.23 2.95 -7.36
CA ALA A 90 7.07 1.50 -7.34
C ALA A 90 7.42 0.90 -8.72
N ASP A 91 8.44 0.05 -8.76
CA ASP A 91 8.82 -0.78 -9.92
C ASP A 91 8.27 -2.22 -9.78
N GLU A 92 7.77 -2.54 -8.59
CA GLU A 92 7.11 -3.81 -8.26
C GLU A 92 5.80 -3.53 -7.50
N PRO A 93 4.79 -4.42 -7.60
CA PRO A 93 3.58 -4.30 -6.79
C PRO A 93 3.91 -4.30 -5.29
N LEU A 94 3.18 -3.53 -4.50
CA LEU A 94 3.40 -3.48 -3.06
C LEU A 94 2.44 -4.43 -2.34
N SER A 95 2.80 -4.82 -1.12
CA SER A 95 1.93 -5.59 -0.24
C SER A 95 0.56 -4.94 -0.09
N LEU A 96 -0.51 -5.74 -0.02
CA LEU A 96 -1.82 -5.24 0.42
C LEU A 96 -1.73 -4.74 1.85
N GLN A 97 -2.26 -3.54 2.09
CA GLN A 97 -2.20 -2.87 3.39
C GLN A 97 -3.58 -2.40 3.82
N ALA A 98 -3.80 -2.40 5.13
CA ALA A 98 -4.94 -1.77 5.76
C ALA A 98 -4.45 -0.93 6.94
N HIS A 99 -4.94 0.30 7.04
CA HIS A 99 -4.65 1.15 8.18
C HIS A 99 -5.77 1.05 9.22
N PRO A 100 -5.43 0.83 10.50
CA PRO A 100 -6.42 0.79 11.56
C PRO A 100 -7.11 2.17 11.73
N SER A 101 -8.35 2.14 12.19
CA SER A 101 -9.00 3.34 12.74
C SER A 101 -8.22 3.88 13.95
N ALA A 102 -8.47 5.12 14.35
CA ALA A 102 -7.78 5.74 15.50
C ALA A 102 -7.95 4.91 16.80
N ALA A 103 -9.15 4.38 17.02
CA ALA A 103 -9.44 3.51 18.16
C ALA A 103 -8.63 2.20 18.09
N GLN A 104 -8.60 1.55 16.93
CA GLN A 104 -7.83 0.32 16.73
C GLN A 104 -6.31 0.54 16.82
N ALA A 105 -5.81 1.69 16.34
CA ALA A 105 -4.41 2.05 16.43
C ALA A 105 -3.97 2.19 17.89
N ALA A 106 -4.73 2.95 18.68
CA ALA A 106 -4.49 3.12 20.11
C ALA A 106 -4.57 1.79 20.88
N GLU A 107 -5.60 0.98 20.62
CA GLU A 107 -5.75 -0.34 21.26
C GLU A 107 -4.60 -1.28 20.90
N GLY A 108 -4.25 -1.37 19.61
CA GLY A 108 -3.18 -2.22 19.12
C GLY A 108 -1.81 -1.83 19.66
N TYR A 109 -1.52 -0.52 19.71
CA TYR A 109 -0.29 -0.01 20.32
C TYR A 109 -0.19 -0.42 21.79
N MET A 110 -1.24 -0.17 22.59
CA MET A 110 -1.25 -0.56 24.00
C MET A 110 -1.14 -2.07 24.20
N ARG A 111 -1.74 -2.87 23.32
CA ARG A 111 -1.64 -4.33 23.37
C ARG A 111 -0.20 -4.79 23.16
N GLU A 112 0.49 -4.24 22.15
CA GLU A 112 1.91 -4.58 21.86
C GLU A 112 2.87 -4.06 22.95
N GLU A 113 2.59 -2.90 23.56
CA GLU A 113 3.33 -2.39 24.73
C GLU A 113 3.24 -3.34 25.93
N ARG A 114 2.03 -3.85 26.25
CA ARG A 114 1.82 -4.73 27.42
C ARG A 114 2.59 -6.04 27.33
N VAL A 115 2.82 -6.55 26.11
CA VAL A 115 3.61 -7.75 25.88
C VAL A 115 5.09 -7.45 25.60
N GLY A 116 5.49 -6.18 25.69
CA GLY A 116 6.89 -5.75 25.62
C GLY A 116 7.53 -5.85 24.24
N ILE A 117 6.76 -5.79 23.15
CA ILE A 117 7.33 -5.82 21.79
C ILE A 117 8.05 -4.49 21.51
N PRO A 118 9.38 -4.47 21.27
CA PRO A 118 10.09 -3.22 20.97
C PRO A 118 9.56 -2.53 19.72
N LEU A 119 9.58 -1.19 19.68
CA LEU A 119 9.14 -0.41 18.50
C LEU A 119 9.93 -0.73 17.23
N THR A 120 11.19 -1.13 17.39
CA THR A 120 12.10 -1.54 16.30
C THR A 120 11.91 -2.99 15.87
N SER A 121 11.05 -3.75 16.55
CA SER A 121 10.82 -5.16 16.24
C SER A 121 10.14 -5.32 14.87
N PRO A 122 10.57 -6.27 14.03
CA PRO A 122 9.92 -6.54 12.75
C PRO A 122 8.48 -7.04 12.90
N VAL A 123 8.10 -7.56 14.07
CA VAL A 123 6.73 -8.02 14.36
C VAL A 123 5.85 -6.95 15.03
N ARG A 124 6.36 -5.72 15.23
CA ARG A 124 5.58 -4.60 15.76
C ARG A 124 4.71 -4.01 14.64
N ASN A 125 3.39 -4.17 14.75
CA ASN A 125 2.45 -3.63 13.76
C ASN A 125 2.00 -2.21 14.10
N TYR A 126 1.88 -1.89 15.39
CA TYR A 126 1.38 -0.60 15.88
C TYR A 126 2.54 0.22 16.45
N ARG A 127 3.15 1.06 15.62
CA ARG A 127 4.32 1.89 15.99
C ARG A 127 3.95 3.22 16.63
N ASP A 128 2.69 3.63 16.51
CA ASP A 128 2.11 4.81 17.14
C ASP A 128 0.60 4.59 17.39
N THR A 129 -0.07 5.59 17.98
CA THR A 129 -1.50 5.54 18.32
C THR A 129 -2.38 6.26 17.30
N SER A 130 -1.80 6.73 16.20
CA SER A 130 -2.49 7.53 15.19
C SER A 130 -3.13 6.65 14.12
N HIS A 131 -4.26 7.10 13.59
CA HIS A 131 -4.73 6.59 12.31
C HIS A 131 -3.89 7.20 11.18
N LYS A 132 -3.76 6.46 10.08
CA LYS A 132 -2.96 6.86 8.92
C LYS A 132 -3.87 7.06 7.70
N PRO A 133 -4.53 8.23 7.57
CA PRO A 133 -5.19 8.57 6.33
C PRO A 133 -4.12 8.92 5.30
N GLU A 134 -4.24 8.36 4.10
CA GLU A 134 -3.30 8.58 3.00
C GLU A 134 -4.04 9.18 1.80
N LEU A 135 -3.35 10.07 1.09
CA LEU A 135 -3.81 10.63 -0.18
C LEU A 135 -2.72 10.35 -1.21
N LEU A 136 -3.12 9.74 -2.32
CA LEU A 136 -2.24 9.49 -3.45
C LEU A 136 -2.62 10.42 -4.61
N VAL A 137 -1.62 11.09 -5.19
CA VAL A 137 -1.75 11.87 -6.41
C VAL A 137 -0.80 11.25 -7.43
N ALA A 138 -1.35 10.87 -8.58
CA ALA A 138 -0.58 10.26 -9.65
C ALA A 138 0.24 11.33 -10.37
N LEU A 139 1.57 11.15 -10.42
CA LEU A 139 2.47 11.98 -11.25
C LEU A 139 2.65 11.39 -12.66
N HIS A 140 2.49 10.08 -12.76
CA HIS A 140 2.45 9.27 -13.98
C HIS A 140 1.23 8.35 -13.91
N PRO A 141 0.81 7.69 -15.00
CA PRO A 141 -0.21 6.66 -14.92
C PRO A 141 0.11 5.67 -13.79
N PHE A 142 -0.82 5.50 -12.86
CA PHE A 142 -0.61 4.72 -11.64
C PHE A 142 -1.73 3.70 -11.48
N GLU A 143 -1.36 2.48 -11.12
CA GLU A 143 -2.29 1.38 -10.91
C GLU A 143 -2.35 1.03 -9.43
N ALA A 144 -3.55 0.93 -8.89
CA ALA A 144 -3.79 0.66 -7.48
C ALA A 144 -4.88 -0.38 -7.27
N LEU A 145 -4.75 -1.16 -6.19
CA LEU A 145 -5.85 -1.94 -5.63
C LEU A 145 -6.37 -1.22 -4.38
N ALA A 146 -7.62 -0.77 -4.40
CA ALA A 146 -8.17 0.00 -3.28
C ALA A 146 -9.64 -0.29 -3.01
N GLY A 147 -9.93 -0.68 -1.76
CA GLY A 147 -11.25 -1.03 -1.30
C GLY A 147 -11.81 -2.29 -1.96
N PHE A 148 -12.75 -2.94 -1.28
CA PHE A 148 -13.43 -4.08 -1.86
C PHE A 148 -14.35 -3.65 -3.01
N ARG A 149 -14.40 -4.47 -4.06
CA ARG A 149 -15.40 -4.40 -5.12
C ARG A 149 -16.73 -4.94 -4.58
N GLN A 150 -17.84 -4.44 -5.12
CA GLN A 150 -19.18 -4.96 -4.80
C GLN A 150 -19.24 -6.49 -4.98
N ALA A 151 -19.90 -7.18 -4.06
CA ALA A 151 -19.87 -8.65 -4.04
C ALA A 151 -20.45 -9.26 -5.33
N SER A 152 -21.55 -8.68 -5.84
CA SER A 152 -22.16 -9.08 -7.12
C SER A 152 -21.19 -9.00 -8.30
N ARG A 153 -20.43 -7.90 -8.39
CA ARG A 153 -19.43 -7.70 -9.44
C ARG A 153 -18.22 -8.62 -9.28
N THR A 154 -17.85 -8.94 -8.05
CA THR A 154 -16.84 -9.96 -7.76
C THR A 154 -17.32 -11.34 -8.22
N VAL A 155 -18.57 -11.72 -7.95
CA VAL A 155 -19.15 -12.98 -8.44
C VAL A 155 -19.11 -13.07 -9.97
N GLU A 156 -19.45 -12.00 -10.68
CA GLU A 156 -19.36 -11.94 -12.14
C GLU A 156 -17.92 -12.17 -12.63
N LEU A 157 -16.92 -11.55 -11.99
CA LEU A 157 -15.51 -11.78 -12.31
C LEU A 157 -15.12 -13.25 -12.09
N LEU A 158 -15.43 -13.81 -10.91
CA LEU A 158 -15.04 -15.18 -10.58
C LEU A 158 -15.68 -16.21 -11.53
N ARG A 159 -16.96 -16.00 -11.90
CA ARG A 159 -17.65 -16.83 -12.91
C ARG A 159 -17.04 -16.69 -14.30
N ALA A 160 -16.60 -15.49 -14.68
CA ALA A 160 -15.99 -15.23 -15.98
C ALA A 160 -14.66 -15.98 -16.17
N LEU A 161 -13.92 -16.26 -15.09
CA LEU A 161 -12.71 -17.09 -15.13
C LEU A 161 -13.00 -18.57 -15.41
N ALA A 162 -14.25 -19.02 -15.24
CA ALA A 162 -14.70 -20.39 -15.49
C ALA A 162 -13.88 -21.47 -14.75
N VAL A 163 -13.50 -21.20 -13.50
CA VAL A 163 -12.75 -22.13 -12.63
C VAL A 163 -13.72 -22.76 -11.63
N SER A 164 -13.96 -24.06 -11.71
CA SER A 164 -14.90 -24.77 -10.83
C SER A 164 -14.51 -24.72 -9.35
N ASP A 165 -13.21 -24.64 -9.05
CA ASP A 165 -12.72 -24.54 -7.67
C ASP A 165 -13.12 -23.21 -7.00
N LEU A 166 -13.62 -22.23 -7.78
CA LEU A 166 -14.18 -20.99 -7.25
C LEU A 166 -15.64 -21.11 -6.78
N ASP A 167 -16.36 -22.16 -7.17
CA ASP A 167 -17.81 -22.28 -6.91
C ASP A 167 -18.18 -22.17 -5.41
N PRO A 168 -17.48 -22.86 -4.47
CA PRO A 168 -17.80 -22.73 -3.04
C PRO A 168 -17.63 -21.30 -2.49
N TYR A 169 -16.70 -20.53 -3.07
CA TYR A 169 -16.42 -19.16 -2.67
C TYR A 169 -17.42 -18.18 -3.28
N ILE A 170 -17.90 -18.46 -4.49
CA ILE A 170 -18.99 -17.72 -5.14
C ILE A 170 -20.27 -17.87 -4.32
N ASP A 171 -20.58 -19.07 -3.84
CA ASP A 171 -21.77 -19.32 -3.01
C ASP A 171 -21.71 -18.54 -1.69
N LEU A 172 -20.53 -18.49 -1.05
CA LEU A 172 -20.31 -17.70 0.17
C LEU A 172 -20.63 -16.20 -0.02
N LEU A 173 -20.37 -15.65 -1.21
CA LEU A 173 -20.69 -14.25 -1.53
C LEU A 173 -22.20 -14.05 -1.78
N ASN A 174 -22.91 -15.03 -2.30
CA ASN A 174 -24.34 -14.91 -2.62
C ASN A 174 -25.26 -15.08 -1.40
N ASP A 175 -24.83 -15.86 -0.41
CA ASP A 175 -25.65 -16.22 0.76
C ASP A 175 -25.64 -15.17 1.88
N GLN A 176 -24.88 -14.08 1.73
CA GLN A 176 -24.66 -13.07 2.77
C GLN A 176 -24.81 -11.63 2.28
N SER A 177 -24.76 -10.68 3.22
CA SER A 177 -24.56 -9.28 2.87
C SER A 177 -23.18 -9.10 2.20
N ASP A 178 -23.03 -8.10 1.33
CA ASP A 178 -21.75 -7.79 0.68
C ASP A 178 -20.58 -7.77 1.68
N ALA A 179 -20.73 -7.04 2.78
CA ALA A 179 -19.68 -6.88 3.78
C ALA A 179 -19.31 -8.20 4.48
N ASP A 180 -20.31 -9.02 4.84
CA ASP A 180 -20.07 -10.27 5.55
C ASP A 180 -19.49 -11.34 4.63
N GLY A 181 -20.01 -11.45 3.40
CA GLY A 181 -19.51 -12.38 2.38
C GLY A 181 -18.07 -12.08 1.99
N LEU A 182 -17.76 -10.80 1.70
CA LEU A 182 -16.38 -10.38 1.37
C LEU A 182 -15.42 -10.60 2.53
N ARG A 183 -15.85 -10.30 3.77
CA ARG A 183 -15.04 -10.56 4.97
C ARG A 183 -14.77 -12.05 5.14
N ALA A 184 -15.79 -12.89 4.99
CA ALA A 184 -15.68 -14.34 5.15
C ALA A 184 -14.75 -14.92 4.07
N LEU A 185 -14.92 -14.52 2.82
CA LEU A 185 -14.09 -14.97 1.71
C LEU A 185 -12.63 -14.53 1.87
N PHE A 186 -12.39 -13.23 2.10
CA PHE A 186 -11.05 -12.71 2.30
C PHE A 186 -10.34 -13.43 3.45
N THR A 187 -11.01 -13.60 4.60
CA THR A 187 -10.47 -14.34 5.76
C THR A 187 -10.15 -15.79 5.40
N THR A 188 -11.02 -16.45 4.65
CA THR A 188 -10.82 -17.84 4.22
C THR A 188 -9.55 -17.97 3.40
N TRP A 189 -9.35 -17.14 2.38
CA TRP A 189 -8.15 -17.21 1.54
C TRP A 189 -6.87 -16.87 2.31
N ILE A 190 -6.83 -15.81 3.12
CA ILE A 190 -5.59 -15.44 3.82
C ILE A 190 -5.21 -16.39 4.97
N THR A 191 -6.12 -17.26 5.40
CA THR A 191 -5.88 -18.24 6.49
C THR A 191 -5.89 -19.69 6.04
N ALA A 192 -6.15 -19.95 4.75
CA ALA A 192 -6.17 -21.30 4.21
C ALA A 192 -4.76 -21.94 4.25
N PRO A 193 -4.68 -23.28 4.36
CA PRO A 193 -3.42 -24.00 4.22
C PRO A 193 -2.73 -23.70 2.88
N GLN A 194 -1.41 -23.54 2.91
CA GLN A 194 -0.61 -23.24 1.71
C GLN A 194 -0.88 -24.20 0.52
N PRO A 195 -1.00 -25.54 0.70
CA PRO A 195 -1.28 -26.43 -0.43
C PRO A 195 -2.62 -26.15 -1.12
N ASP A 196 -3.63 -25.71 -0.38
CA ASP A 196 -4.95 -25.39 -0.94
C ASP A 196 -4.87 -24.08 -1.73
N ILE A 197 -4.10 -23.11 -1.24
CA ILE A 197 -3.83 -21.84 -1.94
C ILE A 197 -3.02 -22.07 -3.22
N ASP A 198 -1.99 -22.91 -3.19
CA ASP A 198 -1.17 -23.21 -4.36
C ASP A 198 -2.00 -23.81 -5.50
N VAL A 199 -2.89 -24.75 -5.18
CA VAL A 199 -3.83 -25.35 -6.14
C VAL A 199 -4.79 -24.28 -6.69
N LEU A 200 -5.43 -23.51 -5.81
CA LEU A 200 -6.43 -22.52 -6.21
C LEU A 200 -5.83 -21.38 -7.03
N VAL A 201 -4.67 -20.87 -6.64
CA VAL A 201 -3.93 -19.84 -7.40
C VAL A 201 -3.59 -20.35 -8.78
N THR A 202 -3.07 -21.57 -8.91
CA THR A 202 -2.74 -22.15 -10.22
C THR A 202 -3.97 -22.23 -11.13
N ALA A 203 -5.09 -22.74 -10.61
CA ALA A 203 -6.34 -22.84 -11.37
C ALA A 203 -6.89 -21.46 -11.78
N VAL A 204 -6.78 -20.46 -10.91
CA VAL A 204 -7.18 -19.07 -11.17
C VAL A 204 -6.31 -18.43 -12.27
N LEU A 205 -4.99 -18.67 -12.25
CA LEU A 205 -4.09 -18.17 -13.28
C LEU A 205 -4.41 -18.78 -14.65
N ASP A 206 -4.67 -20.10 -14.71
CA ASP A 206 -5.10 -20.78 -15.93
C ASP A 206 -6.44 -20.22 -16.45
N GLY A 207 -7.40 -20.00 -15.55
CA GLY A 207 -8.67 -19.35 -15.87
C GLY A 207 -8.51 -17.93 -16.42
N ALA A 208 -7.60 -17.13 -15.86
CA ALA A 208 -7.28 -15.79 -16.34
C ALA A 208 -6.65 -15.80 -17.74
N ILE A 209 -5.75 -16.75 -18.03
CA ILE A 209 -5.17 -16.96 -19.37
C ILE A 209 -6.28 -17.31 -20.37
N ALA A 210 -7.16 -18.26 -20.02
CA ALA A 210 -8.27 -18.67 -20.87
C ALA A 210 -9.24 -17.51 -21.14
N TYR A 211 -9.59 -16.74 -20.10
CA TYR A 211 -10.44 -15.55 -20.22
C TYR A 211 -9.85 -14.54 -21.21
N LEU A 212 -8.58 -14.17 -21.07
CA LEU A 212 -7.92 -13.23 -21.98
C LEU A 212 -7.82 -13.77 -23.41
N SER A 213 -7.57 -15.07 -23.57
CA SER A 213 -7.46 -15.73 -24.87
C SER A 213 -8.81 -15.81 -25.60
N SER A 214 -9.93 -15.75 -24.88
CA SER A 214 -11.28 -15.74 -25.48
C SER A 214 -11.60 -14.44 -26.23
N GLY A 215 -10.85 -13.36 -25.98
CA GLY A 215 -11.13 -12.02 -26.50
C GLY A 215 -12.15 -11.23 -25.69
N ALA A 216 -12.64 -11.77 -24.57
CA ALA A 216 -13.46 -11.02 -23.62
C ALA A 216 -12.67 -9.84 -23.02
N THR A 217 -13.33 -8.69 -22.87
CA THR A 217 -12.67 -7.44 -22.48
C THR A 217 -13.12 -6.89 -21.13
N GLU A 218 -14.27 -7.35 -20.63
CA GLU A 218 -14.95 -6.78 -19.46
C GLU A 218 -14.12 -6.79 -18.18
N PHE A 219 -13.34 -7.84 -17.97
CA PHE A 219 -12.46 -8.05 -16.81
C PHE A 219 -10.99 -8.23 -17.20
N ALA A 220 -10.64 -7.77 -18.40
CA ALA A 220 -9.30 -8.02 -18.94
C ALA A 220 -8.20 -7.35 -18.10
N ALA A 221 -8.51 -6.22 -17.44
CA ALA A 221 -7.55 -5.53 -16.60
C ALA A 221 -7.29 -6.31 -15.30
N GLU A 222 -8.34 -6.81 -14.65
CA GLU A 222 -8.27 -7.63 -13.44
C GLU A 222 -7.57 -8.96 -13.71
N ALA A 223 -7.90 -9.63 -14.82
CA ALA A 223 -7.23 -10.87 -15.22
C ALA A 223 -5.72 -10.66 -15.45
N LYS A 224 -5.33 -9.57 -16.12
CA LYS A 224 -3.91 -9.20 -16.29
C LYS A 224 -3.23 -8.92 -14.95
N THR A 225 -3.88 -8.16 -14.06
CA THR A 225 -3.34 -7.87 -12.73
C THR A 225 -3.11 -9.16 -11.93
N VAL A 226 -4.03 -10.12 -11.98
CA VAL A 226 -3.86 -11.41 -11.29
C VAL A 226 -2.69 -12.22 -11.87
N LEU A 227 -2.51 -12.23 -13.19
CA LEU A 227 -1.36 -12.89 -13.82
C LEU A 227 -0.03 -12.24 -13.43
N GLU A 228 0.03 -10.90 -13.43
CA GLU A 228 1.20 -10.14 -13.00
C GLU A 228 1.55 -10.44 -11.53
N LEU A 229 0.54 -10.43 -10.65
CA LEU A 229 0.74 -10.76 -9.23
C LEU A 229 1.15 -12.22 -9.04
N GLY A 230 0.59 -13.16 -9.81
CA GLY A 230 0.97 -14.57 -9.75
C GLY A 230 2.41 -14.84 -10.19
N GLU A 231 2.93 -14.07 -11.15
CA GLU A 231 4.33 -14.13 -11.56
C GLU A 231 5.27 -13.58 -10.48
N ARG A 232 4.90 -12.46 -9.84
CA ARG A 232 5.76 -11.80 -8.83
C ARG A 232 5.68 -12.43 -7.44
N TYR A 233 4.53 -12.99 -7.07
CA TYR A 233 4.25 -13.58 -5.76
C TYR A 233 3.62 -14.97 -5.90
N PRO A 234 4.35 -15.95 -6.46
CA PRO A 234 3.82 -17.29 -6.68
C PRO A 234 3.40 -17.94 -5.35
N GLY A 235 2.17 -18.46 -5.31
CA GLY A 235 1.59 -19.10 -4.12
C GLY A 235 1.07 -18.12 -3.05
N ASP A 236 1.12 -16.81 -3.28
CA ASP A 236 0.62 -15.84 -2.29
C ASP A 236 -0.91 -15.72 -2.36
N ALA A 237 -1.59 -15.83 -1.20
CA ALA A 237 -3.04 -15.65 -1.11
C ALA A 237 -3.50 -14.25 -1.53
N GLY A 238 -2.61 -13.26 -1.51
CA GLY A 238 -2.79 -11.91 -2.03
C GLY A 238 -3.13 -11.86 -3.51
N VAL A 239 -2.69 -12.84 -4.30
CA VAL A 239 -3.08 -13.00 -5.72
C VAL A 239 -4.59 -13.20 -5.83
N LEU A 240 -5.16 -14.06 -4.99
CA LEU A 240 -6.61 -14.28 -4.93
C LEU A 240 -7.31 -13.06 -4.34
N ALA A 241 -6.78 -12.50 -3.25
CA ALA A 241 -7.38 -11.35 -2.59
C ALA A 241 -7.53 -10.13 -3.53
N ALA A 242 -6.61 -9.96 -4.49
CA ALA A 242 -6.70 -8.92 -5.51
C ALA A 242 -8.00 -8.99 -6.35
N LEU A 243 -8.56 -10.19 -6.58
CA LEU A 243 -9.84 -10.36 -7.29
C LEU A 243 -11.02 -9.72 -6.56
N LEU A 244 -10.91 -9.52 -5.24
CA LEU A 244 -11.93 -8.91 -4.40
C LEU A 244 -11.83 -7.38 -4.36
N LEU A 245 -10.73 -6.79 -4.85
CA LEU A 245 -10.46 -5.36 -4.74
C LEU A 245 -10.81 -4.61 -6.03
N ASN A 246 -11.07 -3.32 -5.92
CA ASN A 246 -11.18 -2.47 -7.11
C ASN A 246 -9.78 -2.23 -7.68
N ARG A 247 -9.59 -2.54 -8.97
CA ARG A 247 -8.42 -2.12 -9.74
C ARG A 247 -8.66 -0.73 -10.30
N ILE A 248 -7.85 0.23 -9.88
CA ILE A 248 -7.99 1.65 -10.23
C ILE A 248 -6.79 2.08 -11.05
N THR A 249 -7.04 2.63 -12.24
CA THR A 249 -6.05 3.40 -13.00
C THR A 249 -6.23 4.88 -12.72
N LEU A 250 -5.18 5.54 -12.27
CA LEU A 250 -5.10 6.98 -12.09
C LEU A 250 -4.29 7.59 -13.23
N ALA A 251 -4.87 8.58 -13.90
CA ALA A 251 -4.13 9.45 -14.82
C ALA A 251 -3.37 10.52 -14.01
N PRO A 252 -2.32 11.14 -14.57
CA PRO A 252 -1.62 12.23 -13.89
C PRO A 252 -2.54 13.41 -13.53
N GLY A 253 -2.38 13.94 -12.31
CA GLY A 253 -3.20 15.03 -11.75
C GLY A 253 -4.43 14.58 -10.97
#